data_AF-A0A537MAR4-F1
#
_entry.id   AF-A0A537MAR4-F1
#
_cell.length_a   1.000
_cell.length_b   1.000
_cell.length_c   1.000
_cell.angle_alpha   90.00
_cell.angle_beta   90.00
_cell.angle_gamma   90.00
#
_symmetry.space_group_name_H-M   'P 1'
#
loop_
_entity.id
_entity.type
_entity.pdbx_description
1 polymer ?
#
loop_
_entity_poly.entity_id
_entity_poly.type
_entity_poly.pdbx_seq_one_letter_code
_entity_poly.pdbx_strand_id
1 'polypeptide(L)'
;MSKTVDVTIPVEPETAAALEDERNREAVGRLVSRVLRPGSGPTPLARAIAAMKAEARAADLTDGDIDAELAAYNAERRGTRKKR
;
A
#
# COMPACT_ATOMS: atom_id res chain seq x y z
N MET A 1 -7.21 -24.11 9.55
CA MET A 1 -7.21 -24.83 8.27
C MET A 1 -7.85 -23.92 7.23
N SER A 2 -7.06 -23.23 6.42
CA SER A 2 -7.58 -22.38 5.34
C SER A 2 -8.19 -23.30 4.27
N LYS A 3 -9.50 -23.23 4.07
CA LYS A 3 -10.18 -23.92 2.96
C LYS A 3 -9.65 -23.33 1.64
N THR A 4 -8.81 -24.07 0.93
CA THR A 4 -8.49 -23.79 -0.47
C THR A 4 -9.64 -24.29 -1.34
N VAL A 5 -9.95 -23.57 -2.41
CA VAL A 5 -10.96 -23.95 -3.39
C VAL A 5 -10.26 -24.04 -4.74
N ASP A 6 -10.40 -25.17 -5.42
CA ASP A 6 -9.84 -25.37 -6.75
C ASP A 6 -10.69 -24.62 -7.79
N VAL A 7 -10.03 -23.86 -8.66
CA VAL A 7 -10.67 -23.06 -9.72
C VAL A 7 -10.06 -23.46 -11.06
N THR A 8 -10.92 -23.85 -12.01
CA THR A 8 -10.49 -24.14 -13.38
C THR A 8 -10.37 -22.84 -14.17
N ILE A 9 -9.18 -22.53 -14.68
CA ILE A 9 -8.92 -21.36 -15.52
C ILE A 9 -8.37 -21.86 -16.86
N PRO A 10 -9.03 -21.58 -17.99
CA PRO A 10 -8.47 -21.91 -19.30
C PRO A 10 -7.24 -21.05 -19.56
N VAL A 11 -6.15 -21.68 -19.94
CA VAL A 11 -4.86 -21.05 -20.23
C VAL A 11 -4.23 -21.75 -21.45
N GLU A 12 -3.26 -21.09 -22.07
CA GLU A 12 -2.47 -21.71 -23.14
C GLU A 12 -1.74 -22.97 -22.63
N PRO A 13 -1.53 -24.01 -23.47
CA PRO A 13 -0.88 -25.26 -23.07
C PRO A 13 0.49 -25.07 -22.40
N GLU A 14 1.27 -24.09 -22.88
CA GLU A 14 2.58 -23.74 -22.31
C GLU A 14 2.46 -23.25 -20.86
N THR A 15 1.40 -22.49 -20.56
CA THR A 15 1.12 -22.01 -19.20
C THR A 15 0.64 -23.16 -18.32
N ALA A 16 -0.18 -24.07 -18.85
CA ALA A 16 -0.60 -25.26 -18.12
C ALA A 16 0.60 -26.12 -17.70
N ALA A 17 1.57 -26.33 -18.61
CA ALA A 17 2.82 -27.05 -18.30
C ALA A 17 3.63 -26.33 -17.22
N ALA A 18 3.75 -24.99 -17.29
CA ALA A 18 4.45 -24.21 -16.27
C ALA A 18 3.78 -24.30 -14.87
N LEU A 19 2.46 -24.51 -14.83
CA LEU A 19 1.67 -24.68 -13.60
C LEU A 19 1.77 -26.09 -13.01
N GLU A 20 2.48 -27.05 -13.63
CA GLU A 20 2.76 -28.34 -12.98
C GLU A 20 3.72 -28.17 -11.77
N ASP A 21 4.58 -27.15 -11.81
CA ASP A 21 5.46 -26.77 -10.70
C ASP A 21 4.66 -26.14 -9.54
N GLU A 22 4.80 -26.70 -8.33
CA GLU A 22 4.15 -26.20 -7.12
C GLU A 22 4.51 -24.75 -6.77
N ARG A 23 5.77 -24.35 -6.94
CA ARG A 23 6.22 -22.98 -6.68
C ARG A 23 5.55 -22.00 -7.62
N ASN A 24 5.37 -22.38 -8.88
CA ASN A 24 4.67 -21.57 -9.86
C ASN A 24 3.18 -21.45 -9.51
N ARG A 25 2.53 -22.56 -9.10
CA ARG A 25 1.13 -22.53 -8.64
C ARG A 25 0.93 -21.62 -7.44
N GLU A 26 1.81 -21.68 -6.45
CA GLU A 26 1.72 -20.79 -5.30
C GLU A 26 1.93 -19.32 -5.67
N ALA A 27 2.91 -19.03 -6.55
CA ALA A 27 3.17 -17.68 -7.02
C ALA A 27 1.98 -17.09 -7.77
N VAL A 28 1.36 -17.88 -8.65
CA VAL A 28 0.15 -17.51 -9.38
C VAL A 28 -1.03 -17.35 -8.41
N GLY A 29 -1.20 -18.23 -7.42
CA GLY A 29 -2.23 -18.08 -6.39
C GLY A 29 -2.11 -16.76 -5.63
N ARG A 30 -0.89 -16.36 -5.26
CA ARG A 30 -0.62 -15.05 -4.63
C ARG A 30 -0.95 -13.89 -5.58
N LEU A 31 -0.60 -14.01 -6.86
CA LEU A 31 -0.90 -12.99 -7.87
C LEU A 31 -2.42 -12.83 -8.06
N VAL A 32 -3.14 -13.93 -8.29
CA VAL A 32 -4.60 -13.96 -8.44
C VAL A 32 -5.27 -13.39 -7.19
N SER A 33 -4.82 -13.78 -5.99
CA SER A 33 -5.36 -13.20 -4.76
C SER A 33 -5.13 -11.68 -4.66
N ARG A 34 -4.02 -11.15 -5.18
CA ARG A 34 -3.75 -9.70 -5.17
C ARG A 34 -4.58 -8.96 -6.21
N VAL A 35 -4.78 -9.55 -7.39
CA VAL A 35 -5.61 -8.98 -8.45
C VAL A 35 -7.08 -8.97 -8.06
N LEU A 36 -7.57 -10.06 -7.47
CA LEU A 36 -8.97 -10.21 -7.04
C LEU A 36 -9.27 -9.54 -5.70
N ARG A 37 -8.24 -9.24 -4.90
CA ARG A 37 -8.33 -8.37 -3.73
C ARG A 37 -7.35 -7.21 -3.89
N PRO A 38 -7.61 -6.28 -4.82
CA PRO A 38 -6.79 -5.09 -4.97
C PRO A 38 -7.02 -4.22 -3.74
N GLY A 39 -6.26 -4.48 -2.67
CA GLY A 39 -6.33 -3.80 -1.37
C GLY A 39 -7.72 -3.34 -0.98
N SER A 40 -8.58 -4.24 -0.49
CA SER A 40 -9.85 -3.83 0.15
C SER A 40 -9.54 -3.16 1.50
N GLY A 41 -9.06 -1.93 1.43
CA GLY A 41 -8.84 -1.06 2.57
C GLY A 41 -7.59 -0.19 2.44
N PRO A 42 -7.57 0.95 3.17
CA PRO A 42 -6.39 1.79 3.25
C PRO A 42 -5.19 0.96 3.69
N THR A 43 -4.06 1.16 3.00
CA THR A 43 -2.76 0.56 3.35
C THR A 43 -2.42 0.87 4.81
N PRO A 44 -1.53 0.10 5.47
CA PRO A 44 -1.11 0.41 6.83
C PRO A 44 -0.64 1.86 7.00
N LEU A 45 0.08 2.39 6.01
CA LEU A 45 0.47 3.80 5.96
C LEU A 45 -0.73 4.74 5.85
N ALA A 46 -1.69 4.45 4.96
CA ALA A 46 -2.88 5.28 4.81
C ALA A 46 -3.75 5.29 6.09
N ARG A 47 -3.82 4.17 6.82
CA ARG A 47 -4.47 4.09 8.14
C ARG A 47 -3.74 4.93 9.19
N ALA A 48 -2.41 4.87 9.23
CA ALA A 48 -1.61 5.67 10.15
C ALA A 48 -1.79 7.18 9.88
N ILE A 49 -1.78 7.59 8.61
CA ILE A 49 -2.04 8.98 8.21
C ILE A 49 -3.46 9.41 8.62
N ALA A 50 -4.46 8.57 8.41
CA ALA A 50 -5.83 8.88 8.81
C ALA A 50 -5.99 9.03 10.33
N ALA A 51 -5.33 8.17 11.12
CA ALA A 51 -5.31 8.27 12.57
C ALA A 51 -4.64 9.58 13.04
N MET A 52 -3.46 9.90 12.51
CA MET A 52 -2.77 11.17 12.80
C MET A 52 -3.63 12.39 12.46
N LYS A 53 -4.31 12.38 11.31
CA LYS A 53 -5.21 13.48 10.90
C LYS A 53 -6.44 13.59 11.80
N ALA A 54 -6.93 12.49 12.37
CA ALA A 54 -8.03 12.52 13.33
C ALA A 54 -7.59 13.11 14.67
N GLU A 55 -6.40 12.75 15.16
CA GLU A 55 -5.80 13.32 16.37
C GLU A 55 -5.54 14.82 16.23
N ALA A 56 -4.99 15.27 15.09
CA ALA A 56 -4.78 16.69 14.83
C ALA A 56 -6.10 17.49 14.86
N ARG A 57 -7.17 16.97 14.23
CA ARG A 57 -8.49 17.60 14.29
C ARG A 57 -9.10 17.60 15.69
N ALA A 58 -8.88 16.55 16.48
CA ALA A 58 -9.33 16.50 17.87
C ALA A 58 -8.60 17.52 18.76
N ALA A 59 -7.43 18.00 18.33
CA ALA A 59 -6.66 19.05 18.98
C ALA A 59 -6.88 20.45 18.35
N ASP A 60 -7.92 20.62 17.51
CA ASP A 60 -8.25 21.85 16.78
C ASP A 60 -7.13 22.40 15.89
N LEU A 61 -6.17 21.56 15.49
CA LEU A 61 -5.17 21.93 14.49
C LEU A 61 -5.85 22.05 13.13
N THR A 62 -5.82 23.26 12.58
CA THR A 62 -6.36 23.53 11.25
C THR A 62 -5.36 23.10 10.18
N ASP A 63 -5.85 22.85 8.97
CA ASP A 63 -4.95 22.58 7.82
C ASP A 63 -3.98 23.76 7.59
N GLY A 64 -4.38 24.99 7.92
CA GLY A 64 -3.54 26.18 7.85
C GLY A 64 -2.36 26.17 8.82
N ASP A 65 -2.55 25.64 10.04
CA ASP A 65 -1.48 25.53 11.05
C ASP A 65 -0.45 24.48 10.62
N ILE A 66 -0.94 23.35 10.07
CA ILE A 66 -0.09 22.27 9.56
C ILE A 66 0.72 22.76 8.35
N ASP A 67 0.10 23.48 7.43
CA ASP A 67 0.77 24.03 6.23
C ASP A 67 1.81 25.10 6.59
N ALA A 68 1.52 25.95 7.59
CA ALA A 68 2.47 26.95 8.09
C ALA A 68 3.73 26.28 8.69
N GLU A 69 3.54 25.24 9.50
CA GLU A 69 4.64 24.50 10.12
C GLU A 69 5.47 23.74 9.06
N LEU A 70 4.80 23.12 8.08
CA LEU A 70 5.47 22.46 6.95
C LEU A 70 6.27 23.45 6.10
N ALA A 71 5.75 24.67 5.90
CA ALA A 71 6.47 25.72 5.18
C ALA A 71 7.73 26.16 5.94
N ALA A 72 7.63 26.37 7.26
CA ALA A 72 8.75 26.72 8.12
C ALA A 72 9.84 25.63 8.10
N TYR A 73 9.46 24.38 8.34
CA TYR A 73 10.37 23.24 8.32
C TYR A 73 11.10 23.07 6.98
N ASN A 74 10.38 23.21 5.86
CA ASN A 74 10.98 23.13 4.53
C ASN A 74 11.92 24.30 4.23
N ALA A 75 11.60 25.51 4.72
CA ALA A 75 12.46 26.69 4.57
C ALA A 75 13.79 26.51 5.30
N GLU A 76 13.76 26.00 6.54
CA GLU A 76 14.95 25.68 7.34
C GLU A 76 15.84 24.62 6.66
N ARG A 77 15.24 23.55 6.13
CA ARG A 77 15.99 22.50 5.43
C ARG A 77 16.54 22.94 4.08
N ARG A 78 15.87 23.84 3.37
CA ARG A 78 16.40 24.45 2.13
C ARG A 78 17.55 25.43 2.43
N GLY A 79 17.45 26.18 3.53
CA GLY A 79 18.51 27.09 4.00
C GLY A 79 19.80 26.37 4.41
N THR A 80 19.68 25.24 5.10
CA THR A 80 20.83 24.39 5.48
C THR A 80 21.47 23.68 4.28
N ARG A 81 20.68 23.33 3.25
CA ARG A 81 21.19 22.72 2.01
C ARG A 81 21.92 23.70 1.08
N LYS A 82 21.59 25.01 1.15
CA LYS A 82 22.26 26.08 0.37
C LYS A 82 23.57 26.58 0.98
N LYS A 83 23.85 26.26 2.25
CA LYS A 83 25.07 26.65 2.98
C LYS A 83 26.21 25.62 2.91
N ARG A 84 26.04 24.54 2.13
CA ARG A 84 27.03 23.48 1.92
C ARG A 84 27.61 23.54 0.51
#